data_AF-A0AAQ1HNH7-F1
#
_entry.id   AF-A0AAQ1HNH7-F1
#
_cell.length_a   1.000
_cell.length_b   1.000
_cell.length_c   1.000
_cell.angle_alpha   90.00
_cell.angle_beta   90.00
_cell.angle_gamma   90.00
#
_symmetry.space_group_name_H-M   'P 1'
#
loop_
_entity.id
_entity.type
_entity.pdbx_description
1 polymer ?
#
loop_
_entity_poly.entity_id
_entity_poly.type
_entity_poly.pdbx_seq_one_letter_code
_entity_poly.pdbx_strand_id
1 'polypeptide(L)'
;MPRPIALGINTDAYQPLEREQRLTRQALEILLRFRHPLHIITKGSLILRDLDLLGELASLNLVSVAFSLTTLDNELKRIMEPRTASPGARLRAMRTLHEHGVPVSAVLAPMIPMVNDMELERLLEAARDNGARSAGYILLRLPLEISELFQQWLQAHFPDRAEHVMSLIRQSRGGKDYDSRFGTRMRGEGVFAELLAKRFQLAARRLGLDRRDYGGLDCSLFQVPRAQMSLF
;
A
#
# COMPACT_ATOMS: atom_id res chain seq x y z
N MET A 1 21.80 -11.58 9.54
CA MET A 1 21.36 -10.25 9.03
C MET A 1 19.94 -10.00 9.51
N PRO A 2 19.59 -8.78 9.96
CA PRO A 2 18.21 -8.47 10.30
C PRO A 2 17.28 -8.64 9.09
N ARG A 3 15.99 -8.84 9.37
CA ARG A 3 14.94 -8.79 8.35
C ARG A 3 14.27 -7.42 8.40
N PRO A 4 13.91 -6.81 7.25
CA PRO A 4 13.23 -5.53 7.26
C PRO A 4 11.95 -5.54 8.09
N ILE A 5 11.75 -4.48 8.85
CA ILE A 5 10.49 -4.23 9.56
C ILE A 5 9.49 -3.61 8.58
N ALA A 6 8.22 -3.98 8.71
CA ALA A 6 7.15 -3.40 7.91
C ALA A 6 6.21 -2.58 8.79
N LEU A 7 6.22 -1.26 8.62
CA LEU A 7 5.29 -0.33 9.24
C LEU A 7 4.09 -0.10 8.32
N GLY A 8 2.89 0.00 8.89
CA GLY A 8 1.70 0.29 8.09
C GLY A 8 0.91 -0.93 7.58
N ILE A 9 1.17 -2.13 8.13
CA ILE A 9 0.62 -3.40 7.58
C ILE A 9 -0.84 -3.66 7.98
N ASN A 10 -1.18 -3.41 9.25
CA ASN A 10 -2.55 -3.61 9.76
C ASN A 10 -3.31 -2.27 9.89
N THR A 11 -2.61 -1.24 10.32
CA THR A 11 -3.10 0.14 10.44
C THR A 11 -2.12 1.07 9.73
N ASP A 12 -2.57 2.24 9.30
CA ASP A 12 -1.70 3.20 8.62
C ASP A 12 -0.47 3.57 9.48
N ALA A 13 0.71 3.72 8.87
CA ALA A 13 1.91 4.13 9.60
C ALA A 13 1.82 5.58 10.14
N TYR A 14 0.95 6.41 9.55
CA TYR A 14 0.78 7.82 9.88
C TYR A 14 -0.68 8.15 10.24
N GLN A 15 -1.18 7.47 11.28
CA GLN A 15 -2.53 7.71 11.82
C GLN A 15 -2.69 9.16 12.32
N PRO A 16 -3.93 9.69 12.45
CA PRO A 16 -4.15 11.06 12.91
C PRO A 16 -3.42 11.45 14.20
N LEU A 17 -3.25 10.52 15.14
CA LEU A 17 -2.55 10.70 16.42
C LEU A 17 -1.05 11.02 16.24
N GLU A 18 -0.45 10.62 15.12
CA GLU A 18 0.96 10.89 14.84
C GLU A 18 1.28 12.38 14.75
N ARG A 19 0.29 13.25 14.49
CA ARG A 19 0.50 14.71 14.49
C ARG A 19 1.07 15.22 15.81
N GLU A 20 0.65 14.60 16.91
CA GLU A 20 1.04 14.97 18.27
C GLU A 20 2.12 14.04 18.82
N GLN A 21 1.89 12.72 18.74
CA GLN A 21 2.72 11.73 19.44
C GLN A 21 4.05 11.43 18.75
N ARG A 22 4.12 11.60 17.42
CA ARG A 22 5.33 11.39 16.61
C ARG A 22 6.01 10.02 16.88
N LEU A 23 5.24 8.97 17.14
CA LEU A 23 5.79 7.65 17.48
C LEU A 23 6.51 7.04 16.28
N THR A 24 5.96 7.21 15.08
CA THR A 24 6.58 6.73 13.85
C THR A 24 7.89 7.46 13.62
N ARG A 25 7.96 8.77 13.90
CA ARG A 25 9.22 9.52 13.82
C ARG A 25 10.27 8.97 14.80
N GLN A 26 9.91 8.78 16.06
CA GLN A 26 10.82 8.22 17.08
C GLN A 26 11.31 6.82 16.67
N ALA A 27 10.43 6.00 16.09
CA ALA A 27 10.80 4.71 15.52
C ALA A 27 11.80 4.87 14.36
N LEU A 28 11.57 5.81 13.43
CA LEU A 28 12.50 6.10 12.33
C LEU A 28 13.87 6.55 12.84
N GLU A 29 13.93 7.38 13.88
CA GLU A 29 15.20 7.81 14.50
C GLU A 29 15.97 6.63 15.09
N ILE A 30 15.28 5.69 15.76
CA ILE A 30 15.88 4.46 16.28
C ILE A 30 16.36 3.56 15.14
N LEU A 31 15.53 3.34 14.12
CA LEU A 31 15.86 2.50 12.98
C LEU A 31 17.04 3.06 12.18
N LEU A 32 17.10 4.37 11.98
CA LEU A 32 18.24 5.05 11.35
C LEU A 32 19.50 4.92 12.20
N ARG A 33 19.43 5.14 13.51
CA ARG A 33 20.56 5.00 14.44
C ARG A 33 21.21 3.61 14.35
N PHE A 34 20.39 2.56 14.24
CA PHE A 34 20.87 1.19 14.14
C PHE A 34 20.96 0.67 12.70
N ARG A 35 20.71 1.55 11.71
CA ARG A 35 20.68 1.22 10.27
C ARG A 35 19.84 -0.02 9.96
N HIS A 36 18.68 -0.10 10.58
CA HIS A 36 17.76 -1.22 10.43
C HIS A 36 16.80 -0.94 9.26
N PRO A 37 16.74 -1.82 8.25
CA PRO A 37 15.93 -1.58 7.07
C PRO A 37 14.43 -1.68 7.36
N LEU A 38 13.62 -0.89 6.66
CA LEU A 38 12.18 -0.90 6.80
C LEU A 38 11.39 -0.64 5.51
N HIS A 39 10.19 -1.22 5.46
CA HIS A 39 9.14 -0.87 4.51
C HIS A 39 8.06 -0.06 5.24
N ILE A 40 7.53 0.97 4.59
CA ILE A 40 6.42 1.77 5.11
C ILE A 40 5.26 1.69 4.12
N ILE A 41 4.05 1.44 4.59
CA ILE A 41 2.83 1.57 3.79
C ILE A 41 1.94 2.66 4.40
N THR A 42 1.44 3.57 3.57
CA THR A 42 0.54 4.64 4.04
C THR A 42 -0.49 5.08 3.00
N LYS A 43 -1.55 5.72 3.47
CA LYS A 43 -2.62 6.40 2.73
C LYS A 43 -2.63 7.91 2.99
N GLY A 44 -1.64 8.42 3.72
CA GLY A 44 -1.59 9.80 4.20
C GLY A 44 -0.37 10.58 3.72
N SER A 45 -0.49 11.91 3.75
CA SER A 45 0.61 12.83 3.41
C SER A 45 1.45 13.25 4.63
N LEU A 46 1.08 12.84 5.85
CA LEU A 46 1.80 13.20 7.08
C LEU A 46 3.22 12.63 7.10
N ILE A 47 3.49 11.58 6.31
CA ILE A 47 4.82 11.03 6.06
C ILE A 47 5.85 12.07 5.62
N LEU A 48 5.42 13.15 4.94
CA LEU A 48 6.31 14.22 4.50
C LEU A 48 6.93 15.02 5.64
N ARG A 49 6.39 14.93 6.87
CA ARG A 49 7.01 15.53 8.06
C ARG A 49 8.40 14.95 8.32
N ASP A 50 8.57 13.66 8.07
CA ASP A 50 9.79 12.91 8.43
C ASP A 50 10.71 12.72 7.21
N LEU A 51 10.63 13.65 6.25
CA LEU A 51 11.39 13.64 5.01
C LEU A 51 12.91 13.68 5.22
N ASP A 52 13.35 14.36 6.28
CA ASP A 52 14.73 14.40 6.73
C ASP A 52 15.26 12.99 7.04
N LEU A 53 14.55 12.24 7.87
CA LEU A 53 14.93 10.87 8.26
C LEU A 53 14.78 9.88 7.09
N LEU A 54 13.71 10.03 6.30
CA LEU A 54 13.45 9.16 5.15
C LEU A 54 14.51 9.35 4.06
N GLY A 55 14.98 10.59 3.83
CA GLY A 55 16.07 10.88 2.91
C GLY A 55 17.38 10.22 3.35
N GLU A 56 17.75 10.33 4.63
CA GLU A 56 18.94 9.67 5.18
C GLU A 56 18.86 8.15 5.04
N LEU A 57 17.74 7.54 5.46
CA LEU A 57 17.51 6.10 5.30
C LEU A 57 17.58 5.68 3.82
N ALA A 58 17.04 6.49 2.90
CA ALA A 58 17.05 6.21 1.47
C ALA A 58 18.47 6.26 0.88
N SER A 59 19.32 7.19 1.30
CA SER A 59 20.72 7.26 0.86
C SER A 59 21.54 6.02 1.24
N LEU A 60 21.10 5.28 2.26
CA LEU A 60 21.70 4.03 2.72
C LEU A 60 20.98 2.78 2.18
N ASN A 61 20.02 2.94 1.26
CA ASN A 61 19.16 1.86 0.76
C ASN A 61 18.41 1.09 1.88
N LEU A 62 18.01 1.79 2.95
CA LEU A 62 17.36 1.19 4.12
C LEU A 62 15.85 1.34 4.14
N VAL A 63 15.26 2.19 3.30
CA VAL A 63 13.81 2.43 3.29
C VAL A 63 13.17 2.29 1.92
N SER A 64 11.94 1.80 1.91
CA SER A 64 11.01 1.98 0.79
C SER A 64 9.63 2.31 1.30
N VAL A 65 8.91 3.15 0.55
CA VAL A 65 7.58 3.65 0.92
C VAL A 65 6.56 3.25 -0.14
N ALA A 66 5.48 2.62 0.27
CA ALA A 66 4.36 2.30 -0.60
C ALA A 66 3.13 3.16 -0.25
N PHE A 67 2.51 3.75 -1.26
CA PHE A 67 1.23 4.43 -1.10
C PHE A 67 0.08 3.53 -1.51
N SER A 68 -0.93 3.36 -0.66
CA SER A 68 -2.17 2.71 -1.13
C SER A 68 -3.02 3.69 -1.93
N LEU A 69 -3.36 3.31 -3.15
CA LEU A 69 -4.24 4.06 -4.04
C LEU A 69 -5.48 3.21 -4.32
N THR A 70 -6.66 3.76 -4.03
CA THR A 70 -7.94 3.05 -4.16
C THR A 70 -8.72 3.51 -5.39
N THR A 71 -8.66 4.80 -5.71
CA THR A 71 -9.37 5.43 -6.82
C THR A 71 -8.73 6.80 -7.07
N LEU A 72 -8.87 7.35 -8.28
CA LEU A 72 -8.54 8.75 -8.58
C LEU A 72 -9.74 9.68 -8.38
N ASP A 73 -10.95 9.12 -8.23
CA ASP A 73 -12.20 9.85 -8.02
C ASP A 73 -12.36 10.28 -6.55
N ASN A 74 -12.56 11.57 -6.32
CA ASN A 74 -12.75 12.12 -4.99
C ASN A 74 -14.08 11.71 -4.35
N GLU A 75 -15.15 11.52 -5.12
CA GLU A 75 -16.45 11.08 -4.62
C GLU A 75 -16.38 9.62 -4.19
N LEU A 76 -15.85 8.74 -5.05
CA LEU A 76 -15.67 7.33 -4.70
C LEU A 76 -14.73 7.18 -3.49
N LYS A 77 -13.65 7.98 -3.42
CA LYS A 77 -12.77 8.02 -2.24
C LYS A 77 -13.53 8.41 -0.97
N ARG A 78 -14.50 9.34 -1.04
CA ARG A 78 -15.29 9.74 0.15
C ARG A 78 -16.20 8.61 0.62
N ILE A 79 -16.74 7.82 -0.30
CA ILE A 79 -17.56 6.65 0.01
C ILE A 79 -16.72 5.52 0.61
N MET A 80 -15.54 5.25 0.02
CA MET A 80 -14.67 4.13 0.45
C MET A 80 -13.81 4.46 1.67
N GLU A 81 -13.24 5.66 1.73
CA GLU A 81 -12.19 6.04 2.69
C GLU A 81 -12.34 7.50 3.18
N PRO A 82 -13.47 7.87 3.81
CA PRO A 82 -13.82 9.27 4.10
C PRO A 82 -12.75 10.02 4.89
N ARG A 83 -12.06 9.35 5.83
CA ARG A 83 -11.10 9.96 6.77
C ARG A 83 -9.64 9.95 6.30
N THR A 84 -9.36 9.53 5.08
CA THR A 84 -7.99 9.44 4.52
C THR A 84 -7.63 10.66 3.65
N ALA A 85 -6.37 10.78 3.22
CA ALA A 85 -5.99 11.82 2.26
C ALA A 85 -6.65 11.59 0.89
N SER A 86 -6.91 12.68 0.15
CA SER A 86 -7.43 12.60 -1.23
C SER A 86 -6.42 11.91 -2.16
N PRO A 87 -6.86 11.33 -3.29
CA PRO A 87 -5.96 10.69 -4.24
C PRO A 87 -4.84 11.63 -4.71
N GLY A 88 -5.18 12.87 -5.04
CA GLY A 88 -4.20 13.89 -5.43
C GLY A 88 -3.20 14.24 -4.33
N ALA A 89 -3.61 14.23 -3.05
CA ALA A 89 -2.69 14.46 -1.94
C ALA A 89 -1.70 13.29 -1.75
N ARG A 90 -2.16 12.04 -1.93
CA ARG A 90 -1.29 10.85 -1.90
C ARG A 90 -0.27 10.88 -3.04
N LEU A 91 -0.71 11.18 -4.25
CA LEU A 91 0.16 11.30 -5.43
C LEU A 91 1.19 12.43 -5.27
N ARG A 92 0.80 13.59 -4.74
CA ARG A 92 1.77 14.66 -4.44
C ARG A 92 2.79 14.23 -3.40
N ALA A 93 2.37 13.56 -2.32
CA ALA A 93 3.31 13.05 -1.32
C ALA A 93 4.28 12.01 -1.89
N MET A 94 3.79 11.12 -2.76
CA MET A 94 4.61 10.17 -3.50
C MET A 94 5.67 10.90 -4.35
N ARG A 95 5.26 11.92 -5.13
CA ARG A 95 6.16 12.74 -5.93
C ARG A 95 7.23 13.43 -5.09
N THR A 96 6.83 14.08 -3.99
CA THR A 96 7.77 14.79 -3.11
C THR A 96 8.81 13.83 -2.53
N LEU A 97 8.40 12.63 -2.07
CA LEU A 97 9.34 11.62 -1.59
C LEU A 97 10.30 11.16 -2.69
N HIS A 98 9.79 10.90 -3.89
CA HIS A 98 10.60 10.53 -5.05
C HIS A 98 11.65 11.60 -5.37
N GLU A 99 11.26 12.87 -5.40
CA GLU A 99 12.15 14.02 -5.66
C GLU A 99 13.25 14.15 -4.61
N HIS A 100 13.04 13.67 -3.39
CA HIS A 100 14.03 13.61 -2.32
C HIS A 100 14.81 12.27 -2.28
N GLY A 101 14.74 11.48 -3.35
CA GLY A 101 15.49 10.24 -3.49
C GLY A 101 14.90 9.04 -2.76
N VAL A 102 13.76 9.19 -2.07
CA VAL A 102 13.11 8.07 -1.35
C VAL A 102 12.46 7.11 -2.36
N PRO A 103 12.79 5.81 -2.32
CA PRO A 103 12.14 4.83 -3.19
C PRO A 103 10.65 4.69 -2.86
N VAL A 104 9.79 5.01 -3.83
CA VAL A 104 8.34 4.92 -3.68
C VAL A 104 7.71 3.87 -4.60
N SER A 105 6.63 3.25 -4.14
CA SER A 105 5.81 2.30 -4.91
C SER A 105 4.31 2.52 -4.66
N ALA A 106 3.48 1.89 -5.49
CA ALA A 106 2.03 1.96 -5.35
C ALA A 106 1.42 0.59 -5.00
N VAL A 107 0.42 0.59 -4.13
CA VAL A 107 -0.40 -0.58 -3.84
C VAL A 107 -1.84 -0.26 -4.17
N LEU A 108 -2.36 -0.85 -5.24
CA LEU A 108 -3.74 -0.68 -5.68
C LEU A 108 -4.62 -1.65 -4.88
N ALA A 109 -5.15 -1.19 -3.76
CA ALA A 109 -5.84 -2.05 -2.81
C ALA A 109 -6.88 -1.30 -1.96
N PRO A 110 -8.11 -1.84 -1.82
CA PRO A 110 -8.62 -3.02 -2.54
C PRO A 110 -8.99 -2.70 -3.99
N MET A 111 -8.76 -3.65 -4.90
CA MET A 111 -9.45 -3.69 -6.20
C MET A 111 -10.78 -4.42 -6.02
N ILE A 112 -11.87 -3.71 -6.30
CA ILE A 112 -13.25 -4.15 -6.13
C ILE A 112 -13.88 -4.24 -7.52
N PRO A 113 -14.34 -5.43 -7.95
CA PRO A 113 -15.00 -5.61 -9.23
C PRO A 113 -16.16 -4.63 -9.40
N MET A 114 -16.27 -4.01 -10.58
CA MET A 114 -17.35 -3.09 -10.97
C MET A 114 -17.52 -1.83 -10.12
N VAL A 115 -16.59 -1.55 -9.21
CA VAL A 115 -16.56 -0.35 -8.36
C VAL A 115 -15.36 0.52 -8.69
N ASN A 116 -14.14 -0.02 -8.63
CA ASN A 116 -12.91 0.72 -8.96
C ASN A 116 -11.94 -0.04 -9.88
N ASP A 117 -12.25 -1.28 -10.27
CA ASP A 117 -11.35 -2.09 -11.11
C ASP A 117 -11.13 -1.49 -12.51
N MET A 118 -12.07 -0.70 -13.02
CA MET A 118 -11.94 0.03 -14.29
C MET A 118 -10.87 1.12 -14.25
N GLU A 119 -10.45 1.57 -13.06
CA GLU A 119 -9.41 2.58 -12.90
C GLU A 119 -7.99 2.01 -12.85
N LEU A 120 -7.84 0.69 -12.87
CA LEU A 120 -6.55 0.01 -12.65
C LEU A 120 -5.40 0.60 -13.47
N GLU A 121 -5.57 0.73 -14.78
CA GLU A 121 -4.54 1.23 -15.68
C GLU A 121 -4.25 2.71 -15.43
N ARG A 122 -5.28 3.53 -15.19
CA ARG A 122 -5.11 4.97 -14.89
C ARG A 122 -4.42 5.19 -13.55
N LEU A 123 -4.70 4.37 -12.55
CA LEU A 123 -4.02 4.39 -11.26
C LEU A 123 -2.53 4.06 -11.40
N LEU A 124 -2.18 3.09 -12.25
CA LEU A 124 -0.78 2.76 -12.55
C LEU A 124 -0.07 3.91 -13.27
N GLU A 125 -0.72 4.52 -14.27
CA GLU A 125 -0.19 5.69 -15.00
C GLU A 125 0.07 6.85 -14.03
N ALA A 126 -0.92 7.18 -13.19
CA ALA A 126 -0.79 8.24 -12.19
C ALA A 126 0.31 7.94 -11.17
N ALA A 127 0.44 6.68 -10.73
CA ALA A 127 1.52 6.28 -9.83
C ALA A 127 2.90 6.47 -10.48
N ARG A 128 3.09 5.97 -11.71
CA ARG A 128 4.33 6.17 -12.48
C ARG A 128 4.67 7.65 -12.59
N ASP A 129 3.69 8.48 -12.94
CA ASP A 129 3.88 9.92 -13.16
C ASP A 129 4.31 10.67 -11.90
N ASN A 130 4.07 10.10 -10.73
CA ASN A 130 4.49 10.63 -9.44
C ASN A 130 5.68 9.87 -8.84
N GLY A 131 6.42 9.14 -9.68
CA GLY A 131 7.71 8.55 -9.31
C GLY A 131 7.64 7.15 -8.70
N ALA A 132 6.46 6.51 -8.71
CA ALA A 132 6.35 5.10 -8.34
C ALA A 132 7.29 4.28 -9.22
N ARG A 133 8.14 3.50 -8.56
CA ARG A 133 9.09 2.65 -9.25
C ARG A 133 8.49 1.26 -9.50
N SER A 134 7.66 0.78 -8.59
CA SER A 134 6.91 -0.47 -8.72
C SER A 134 5.47 -0.33 -8.29
N ALA A 135 4.65 -1.31 -8.67
CA ALA A 135 3.28 -1.41 -8.20
C ALA A 135 2.89 -2.84 -7.84
N GLY A 136 1.88 -2.96 -6.99
CA GLY A 136 1.14 -4.20 -6.71
C GLY A 136 -0.35 -3.91 -6.63
N TYR A 137 -1.17 -4.94 -6.66
CA TYR A 137 -2.60 -4.82 -6.37
C TYR A 137 -3.07 -5.94 -5.44
N ILE A 138 -4.18 -5.72 -4.76
CA ILE A 138 -4.86 -6.73 -3.95
C ILE A 138 -6.33 -6.75 -4.37
N LEU A 139 -6.81 -7.89 -4.86
CA LEU A 139 -8.24 -8.14 -5.02
C LEU A 139 -8.89 -8.14 -3.64
N LEU A 140 -10.07 -7.52 -3.52
CA LEU A 140 -10.80 -7.39 -2.26
C LEU A 140 -10.81 -8.69 -1.45
N ARG A 141 -10.63 -8.52 -0.13
CA ARG A 141 -10.65 -9.58 0.87
C ARG A 141 -11.77 -9.31 1.85
N LEU A 142 -12.56 -10.33 2.15
CA LEU A 142 -13.71 -10.27 3.06
C LEU A 142 -13.56 -11.27 4.21
N PRO A 143 -12.50 -11.17 5.04
CA PRO A 143 -12.34 -12.10 6.16
C PRO A 143 -13.42 -11.87 7.22
N LEU A 144 -13.93 -12.96 7.80
CA LEU A 144 -14.81 -12.94 8.98
C LEU A 144 -16.03 -11.99 8.77
N GLU A 145 -16.28 -11.09 9.71
CA GLU A 145 -17.44 -10.19 9.74
C GLU A 145 -17.41 -9.13 8.62
N ILE A 146 -16.28 -8.99 7.92
CA ILE A 146 -16.13 -7.99 6.86
C ILE A 146 -17.03 -8.28 5.65
N SER A 147 -17.40 -9.55 5.39
CA SER A 147 -18.29 -9.87 4.26
C SER A 147 -19.67 -9.22 4.42
N GLU A 148 -20.28 -9.35 5.59
CA GLU A 148 -21.62 -8.82 5.86
C GLU A 148 -21.62 -7.29 5.80
N LEU A 149 -20.61 -6.66 6.45
CA LEU A 149 -20.44 -5.21 6.41
C LEU A 149 -20.24 -4.69 4.98
N PHE A 150 -19.47 -5.41 4.16
CA PHE A 150 -19.22 -5.03 2.77
C PHE A 150 -20.48 -5.17 1.91
N GLN A 151 -21.29 -6.22 2.10
CA GLN A 151 -22.56 -6.38 1.40
C GLN A 151 -23.56 -5.28 1.74
N GLN A 152 -23.67 -4.92 3.03
CA GLN A 152 -24.49 -3.78 3.47
C GLN A 152 -24.00 -2.46 2.86
N TRP A 153 -22.68 -2.24 2.86
CA TRP A 153 -22.07 -1.07 2.24
C TRP A 153 -22.33 -1.01 0.72
N LEU A 154 -22.23 -2.14 0.01
CA LEU A 154 -22.58 -2.23 -1.41
C LEU A 154 -24.05 -1.90 -1.64
N GLN A 155 -24.95 -2.43 -0.82
CA GLN A 155 -26.38 -2.16 -0.96
C GLN A 155 -26.72 -0.68 -0.71
N ALA A 156 -26.02 -0.03 0.21
CA ALA A 156 -26.22 1.38 0.53
C ALA A 156 -25.69 2.34 -0.55
N HIS A 157 -24.58 1.99 -1.22
CA HIS A 157 -23.88 2.91 -2.11
C HIS A 157 -23.92 2.52 -3.60
N PHE A 158 -24.10 1.24 -3.91
CA PHE A 158 -24.11 0.68 -5.26
C PHE A 158 -25.18 -0.40 -5.44
N PRO A 159 -26.46 -0.14 -5.08
CA PRO A 159 -27.51 -1.17 -5.06
C PRO A 159 -27.67 -1.89 -6.40
N ASP A 160 -27.58 -1.15 -7.52
CA ASP A 160 -27.76 -1.71 -8.88
C ASP A 160 -26.66 -2.70 -9.29
N ARG A 161 -25.51 -2.68 -8.60
CA ARG A 161 -24.36 -3.54 -8.89
C ARG A 161 -24.05 -4.53 -7.78
N ALA A 162 -24.66 -4.39 -6.59
CA ALA A 162 -24.30 -5.14 -5.39
C ALA A 162 -24.21 -6.66 -5.61
N GLU A 163 -25.29 -7.26 -6.14
CA GLU A 163 -25.35 -8.69 -6.46
C GLU A 163 -24.28 -9.10 -7.48
N HIS A 164 -24.03 -8.28 -8.49
CA HIS A 164 -23.04 -8.57 -9.52
C HIS A 164 -21.61 -8.51 -8.96
N VAL A 165 -21.30 -7.52 -8.11
CA VAL A 165 -20.00 -7.42 -7.41
C VAL A 165 -19.77 -8.68 -6.57
N MET A 166 -20.75 -9.09 -5.76
CA MET A 166 -20.64 -10.27 -4.91
C MET A 166 -20.53 -11.56 -5.72
N SER A 167 -21.24 -11.68 -6.84
CA SER A 167 -21.09 -12.81 -7.77
C SER A 167 -19.66 -12.92 -8.30
N LEU A 168 -19.05 -11.81 -8.75
CA LEU A 168 -17.66 -11.80 -9.22
C LEU A 168 -16.65 -12.13 -8.10
N ILE A 169 -16.90 -11.66 -6.88
CA ILE A 169 -16.09 -12.03 -5.72
C ILE A 169 -16.17 -13.54 -5.46
N ARG A 170 -17.37 -14.12 -5.42
CA ARG A 170 -17.56 -15.56 -5.18
C ARG A 170 -16.92 -16.41 -6.28
N GLN A 171 -17.11 -16.04 -7.54
CA GLN A 171 -16.42 -16.68 -8.68
C GLN A 171 -14.91 -16.61 -8.53
N SER A 172 -14.40 -15.51 -7.97
CA SER A 172 -12.96 -15.31 -7.73
C SER A 172 -12.40 -16.11 -6.54
N ARG A 173 -13.25 -16.90 -5.87
CA ARG A 173 -13.00 -17.55 -4.57
C ARG A 173 -13.64 -18.95 -4.46
N GLY A 174 -13.86 -19.62 -5.59
CA GLY A 174 -14.42 -20.98 -5.61
C GLY A 174 -15.84 -21.06 -5.03
N GLY A 175 -16.64 -20.01 -5.21
CA GLY A 175 -18.04 -19.93 -4.75
C GLY A 175 -18.25 -19.31 -3.37
N LYS A 176 -17.17 -18.95 -2.64
CA LYS A 176 -17.24 -18.39 -1.28
C LYS A 176 -17.03 -16.88 -1.29
N ASP A 177 -17.48 -16.17 -0.27
CA ASP A 177 -17.17 -14.73 -0.14
C ASP A 177 -15.67 -14.47 0.12
N TYR A 178 -14.97 -15.44 0.74
CA TYR A 178 -13.54 -15.32 1.04
C TYR A 178 -12.81 -16.66 1.07
N ASP A 179 -11.53 -16.62 0.70
CA ASP A 179 -10.57 -17.72 0.79
C ASP A 179 -9.36 -17.25 1.59
N SER A 180 -9.04 -17.95 2.68
CA SER A 180 -7.96 -17.62 3.60
C SER A 180 -6.60 -18.20 3.20
N ARG A 181 -6.56 -19.12 2.23
CA ARG A 181 -5.33 -19.80 1.80
C ARG A 181 -4.26 -18.79 1.41
N PHE A 182 -3.04 -19.03 1.90
CA PHE A 182 -1.90 -18.19 1.56
C PHE A 182 -1.62 -18.26 0.05
N GLY A 183 -1.21 -17.14 -0.54
CA GLY A 183 -1.00 -17.02 -2.00
C GLY A 183 -2.26 -16.69 -2.81
N THR A 184 -3.41 -17.31 -2.51
CA THR A 184 -4.67 -17.06 -3.24
C THR A 184 -5.47 -15.89 -2.64
N ARG A 185 -5.44 -15.71 -1.31
CA ARG A 185 -6.25 -14.70 -0.60
C ARG A 185 -6.12 -13.27 -1.14
N MET A 186 -4.99 -12.88 -1.73
CA MET A 186 -4.76 -11.54 -2.29
C MET A 186 -5.07 -11.42 -3.79
N ARG A 187 -5.07 -12.54 -4.52
CA ARG A 187 -5.15 -12.55 -6.00
C ARG A 187 -6.51 -13.01 -6.52
N GLY A 188 -7.10 -14.02 -5.85
CA GLY A 188 -8.25 -14.75 -6.37
C GLY A 188 -7.86 -15.82 -7.41
N GLU A 189 -8.86 -16.53 -7.89
CA GLU A 189 -8.79 -17.56 -8.94
C GLU A 189 -9.94 -17.36 -9.94
N GLY A 190 -9.96 -18.08 -11.07
CA GLY A 190 -11.06 -17.98 -12.04
C GLY A 190 -10.99 -16.76 -12.97
N VAL A 191 -11.96 -16.68 -13.89
CA VAL A 191 -11.90 -15.81 -15.09
C VAL A 191 -11.69 -14.34 -14.76
N PHE A 192 -12.44 -13.80 -13.80
CA PHE A 192 -12.33 -12.38 -13.44
C PHE A 192 -10.96 -12.07 -12.82
N ALA A 193 -10.51 -12.88 -11.86
CA ALA A 193 -9.21 -12.69 -11.21
C ALA A 193 -8.05 -12.81 -12.20
N GLU A 194 -8.14 -13.75 -13.15
CA GLU A 194 -7.17 -13.90 -14.24
C GLU A 194 -7.16 -12.70 -15.19
N LEU A 195 -8.34 -12.18 -15.55
CA LEU A 195 -8.46 -10.98 -16.37
C LEU A 195 -7.83 -9.77 -15.68
N LEU A 196 -8.17 -9.56 -14.40
CA LEU A 196 -7.59 -8.48 -13.59
C LEU A 196 -6.07 -8.61 -13.48
N ALA A 197 -5.57 -9.83 -13.26
CA ALA A 197 -4.13 -10.10 -13.20
C ALA A 197 -3.43 -9.82 -14.53
N LYS A 198 -4.02 -10.23 -15.66
CA LYS A 198 -3.47 -9.97 -17.01
C LYS A 198 -3.44 -8.48 -17.32
N ARG A 199 -4.55 -7.77 -17.05
CA ARG A 199 -4.64 -6.29 -17.19
C ARG A 199 -3.53 -5.60 -16.39
N PHE A 200 -3.40 -5.95 -15.11
CA PHE A 200 -2.34 -5.41 -14.25
C PHE A 200 -0.94 -5.71 -14.81
N GLN A 201 -0.65 -6.97 -15.15
CA GLN A 201 0.69 -7.37 -15.62
C GLN A 201 1.09 -6.66 -16.91
N LEU A 202 0.17 -6.55 -17.87
CA LEU A 202 0.43 -5.87 -19.14
C LEU A 202 0.66 -4.37 -18.92
N ALA A 203 -0.20 -3.71 -18.14
CA ALA A 203 -0.06 -2.29 -17.84
C ALA A 203 1.20 -2.00 -17.03
N ALA A 204 1.48 -2.78 -15.98
CA ALA A 204 2.68 -2.63 -15.15
C ALA A 204 3.96 -2.81 -15.97
N ARG A 205 4.05 -3.83 -16.83
CA ARG A 205 5.19 -4.03 -17.75
C ARG A 205 5.37 -2.85 -18.69
N ARG A 206 4.28 -2.41 -19.34
CA ARG A 206 4.29 -1.26 -20.26
C ARG A 206 4.80 0.01 -19.58
N LEU A 207 4.48 0.20 -18.30
CA LEU A 207 4.84 1.37 -17.51
C LEU A 207 6.16 1.22 -16.74
N GLY A 208 6.83 0.06 -16.81
CA GLY A 208 8.05 -0.24 -16.06
C GLY A 208 7.87 -0.44 -14.55
N LEU A 209 6.63 -0.72 -14.11
CA LEU A 209 6.24 -0.90 -12.71
C LEU A 209 6.24 -2.36 -12.25
N ASP A 210 6.59 -3.31 -13.13
CA ASP A 210 6.59 -4.75 -12.85
C ASP A 210 7.83 -5.24 -12.08
N ARG A 211 8.75 -4.32 -11.74
CA ARG A 211 9.92 -4.59 -10.90
C ARG A 211 9.46 -5.01 -9.50
N ARG A 212 9.57 -6.32 -9.21
CA ARG A 212 9.19 -6.88 -7.90
C ARG A 212 10.20 -6.59 -6.81
N ASP A 213 11.42 -6.23 -7.16
CA ASP A 213 12.53 -6.20 -6.21
C ASP A 213 13.56 -5.14 -6.63
N TYR A 214 13.83 -4.17 -5.76
CA TYR A 214 14.89 -3.17 -5.92
C TYR A 214 16.23 -3.68 -5.39
N GLY A 215 16.52 -4.97 -5.57
CA GLY A 215 17.73 -5.59 -5.00
C GLY A 215 17.69 -5.72 -3.48
N GLY A 216 16.49 -5.74 -2.89
CA GLY A 216 16.31 -5.70 -1.43
C GLY A 216 16.77 -4.40 -0.79
N LEU A 217 16.30 -4.17 0.45
CA LEU A 217 16.90 -3.16 1.32
C LEU A 217 18.26 -3.69 1.81
N ASP A 218 19.21 -2.79 2.09
CA ASP A 218 20.52 -3.18 2.56
C ASP A 218 20.47 -3.64 4.04
N CYS A 219 20.33 -4.95 4.23
CA CYS A 219 20.32 -5.56 5.55
C CYS A 219 21.73 -5.74 6.15
N SER A 220 22.80 -5.39 5.43
CA SER A 220 24.18 -5.60 5.90
C SER A 220 24.67 -4.49 6.81
N LEU A 221 24.08 -3.29 6.73
CA LEU A 221 24.52 -2.10 7.46
C LEU A 221 24.11 -2.06 8.94
N PHE A 222 23.31 -3.03 9.40
CA PHE A 222 22.76 -3.01 10.74
C PHE A 222 23.83 -3.00 11.83
N GLN A 223 23.65 -2.09 12.76
CA GLN A 223 24.55 -1.91 13.89
C GLN A 223 23.87 -2.42 15.15
N VAL A 224 24.45 -3.45 15.76
CA VAL A 224 23.99 -3.96 17.05
C VAL A 224 24.20 -2.84 18.09
N PRO A 225 23.19 -2.52 18.92
CA PRO A 225 23.41 -1.68 20.08
C PRO A 225 24.52 -2.30 20.92
N ARG A 226 25.72 -1.70 20.97
CA ARG A 226 26.79 -2.20 21.83
C ARG A 226 26.27 -2.14 23.27
N ALA A 227 26.28 -3.27 23.96
CA ALA A 227 26.08 -3.31 25.40
C ALA A 227 27.32 -2.70 26.07
N GLN A 228 27.39 -1.38 26.13
CA GLN A 228 28.15 -0.66 27.14
C GLN A 228 27.61 0.77 27.21
N MET A 229 26.70 1.02 28.16
CA MET A 229 26.68 2.35 28.78
C MET A 229 28.04 2.47 29.48
N SER A 230 28.87 3.42 29.09
CA SER A 230 29.90 3.95 29.99
C SER A 230 29.17 4.61 31.17
N LEU A 231 28.84 3.81 32.17
CA LEU A 231 28.59 4.29 33.51
C LEU A 231 29.98 4.39 34.15
N PHE A 232 30.40 5.65 34.30
CA PHE A 232 31.66 6.11 34.91
C PHE A 232 32.93 5.90 34.07
#